data_AF-A0A3P1SM81-F1
#
_entry.id   AF-A0A3P1SM81-F1
#
_cell.length_a   1.000
_cell.length_b   1.000
_cell.length_c   1.000
_cell.angle_alpha   90.00
_cell.angle_beta   90.00
_cell.angle_gamma   90.00
#
_symmetry.space_group_name_H-M   'P 1'
#
loop_
_entity.id
_entity.type
_entity.pdbx_description
1 polymer ?
#
loop_
_entity_poly.entity_id
_entity_poly.type
_entity_poly.pdbx_seq_one_letter_code
_entity_poly.pdbx_strand_id
1 'polypeptide(L)'
;MILKHGSQSEDVKSVQEILKQLGYKPGPVDGQYGAKTEAAVIQFQEAFNLYADGITGPGTWSKLQQALHIEVDEQTQPVNNRLQLPWTRVPADKYRDGYDRFFLREDVAAAYMNVRQQVIDAGGVLTSSGARRSLNAKVSPSRSATSFHYTGRALDLFVGSGMENRNHNPYIITADGDRYWRVYCRAEGGTPMELDAITYGSRNRGKITSGKFIDLTALFHQQGFQRIRARRSFFSNGSWLGAEWWHFQYEDGLESGVSSFGDELLKVYTEAQLMNTAPWKYRHRVFGENWG
;
A
#
# COMPACT_ATOMS: atom_id res chain seq x y z
N MET A 1 15.18 3.24 -22.73
CA MET A 1 16.07 4.35 -23.09
C MET A 1 17.48 4.06 -22.57
N ILE A 2 18.52 4.26 -23.37
CA ILE A 2 19.93 4.16 -22.96
C ILE A 2 20.68 5.32 -23.62
N LEU A 3 21.16 6.28 -22.83
CA LEU A 3 21.94 7.43 -23.30
C LEU A 3 23.33 7.39 -22.66
N LYS A 4 24.36 7.71 -23.43
CA LYS A 4 25.76 7.64 -23.01
C LYS A 4 26.60 8.64 -23.80
N HIS A 5 27.89 8.74 -23.49
CA HIS A 5 28.81 9.60 -24.23
C HIS A 5 28.66 9.45 -25.76
N GLY A 6 28.45 10.58 -26.44
CA GLY A 6 28.22 10.65 -27.89
C GLY A 6 26.77 10.48 -28.34
N SER A 7 25.83 10.15 -27.46
CA SER A 7 24.40 10.22 -27.76
C SER A 7 23.96 11.65 -28.09
N GLN A 8 23.09 11.81 -29.08
CA GLN A 8 22.47 13.09 -29.41
C GLN A 8 20.96 12.91 -29.66
N SER A 9 20.13 13.51 -28.81
CA SER A 9 18.66 13.43 -28.92
C SER A 9 17.97 14.45 -28.02
N GLU A 10 16.65 14.59 -28.17
CA GLU A 10 15.84 15.39 -27.24
C GLU A 10 15.83 14.78 -25.83
N ASP A 11 15.90 13.46 -25.71
CA ASP A 11 16.02 12.80 -24.40
C ASP A 11 17.30 13.20 -23.66
N VAL A 12 18.40 13.46 -24.39
CA VAL A 12 19.63 14.00 -23.78
C VAL A 12 19.39 15.40 -23.22
N LYS A 13 18.62 16.25 -23.92
CA LYS A 13 18.25 17.57 -23.38
C LYS A 13 17.46 17.42 -22.09
N SER A 14 16.46 16.54 -22.08
CA SER A 14 15.67 16.28 -20.87
C SER A 14 16.56 15.85 -19.70
N VAL A 15 17.53 14.96 -19.92
CA VAL A 15 18.52 14.58 -18.87
C VAL A 15 19.35 15.77 -18.41
N GLN A 16 19.87 16.58 -19.34
CA GLN A 16 20.67 17.76 -19.02
C GLN A 16 19.86 18.82 -18.25
N GLU A 17 18.58 19.03 -18.60
CA GLU A 17 17.68 19.95 -17.90
C GLU A 17 17.44 19.49 -16.47
N ILE A 18 17.09 18.21 -16.28
CA ILE A 18 16.82 17.66 -14.95
C ILE A 18 18.05 17.72 -14.07
N LEU A 19 19.22 17.29 -14.57
CA LEU A 19 20.48 17.35 -13.82
C LEU A 19 20.83 18.79 -13.43
N LYS A 20 20.60 19.75 -14.33
CA LYS A 20 20.86 21.17 -14.07
C LYS A 20 19.91 21.73 -13.01
N GLN A 21 18.62 21.35 -13.06
CA GLN A 21 17.63 21.72 -12.03
C GLN A 21 18.07 21.20 -10.66
N LEU A 22 18.44 19.92 -10.59
CA LEU A 22 18.97 19.24 -9.40
C LEU A 22 20.35 19.74 -8.92
N GLY A 23 20.88 20.82 -9.49
CA GLY A 23 22.13 21.47 -9.06
C GLY A 23 23.42 20.83 -9.59
N TYR A 24 23.35 19.80 -10.44
CA TYR A 24 24.51 19.24 -11.13
C TYR A 24 24.93 20.12 -12.32
N LYS A 25 26.11 19.84 -12.88
CA LYS A 25 26.71 20.66 -13.96
C LYS A 25 26.89 19.85 -15.25
N PRO A 26 25.81 19.48 -15.95
CA PRO A 26 25.88 18.63 -17.15
C PRO A 26 26.45 19.35 -18.38
N GLY A 27 26.71 20.66 -18.29
CA GLY A 27 27.12 21.49 -19.42
C GLY A 27 25.92 22.24 -20.05
N PRO A 28 26.04 22.71 -21.29
CA PRO A 28 24.91 23.29 -22.01
C PRO A 28 23.81 22.25 -22.25
N VAL A 29 22.56 22.70 -22.28
CA VAL A 29 21.41 21.88 -22.68
C VAL A 29 21.30 21.91 -24.20
N ASP A 30 22.19 21.19 -24.87
CA ASP A 30 22.32 21.16 -26.32
C ASP A 30 21.87 19.84 -26.94
N GLY A 31 21.50 18.87 -26.09
CA GLY A 31 21.10 17.54 -26.51
C GLY A 31 22.27 16.66 -26.91
N GLN A 32 23.52 17.06 -26.61
CA GLN A 32 24.73 16.27 -26.86
C GLN A 32 25.28 15.73 -25.56
N TYR A 33 25.34 14.41 -25.44
CA TYR A 33 25.82 13.74 -24.24
C TYR A 33 27.35 13.73 -24.25
N GLY A 34 27.97 14.85 -23.87
CA GLY A 34 29.41 15.00 -23.77
C GLY A 34 29.96 14.66 -22.39
N ALA A 35 31.27 14.77 -22.22
CA ALA A 35 31.99 14.46 -20.98
C ALA A 35 31.42 15.17 -19.73
N LYS A 36 30.88 16.38 -19.87
CA LYS A 36 30.24 17.10 -18.74
C LYS A 36 28.92 16.46 -18.31
N THR A 37 28.11 16.01 -19.27
CA THR A 37 26.84 15.33 -18.98
C THR A 37 27.11 13.97 -18.36
N GLU A 38 28.08 13.22 -18.88
CA GLU A 38 28.53 11.95 -18.29
C GLU A 38 29.01 12.12 -16.85
N ALA A 39 29.88 13.10 -16.58
CA ALA A 39 30.38 13.36 -15.23
C ALA A 39 29.26 13.77 -14.26
N ALA A 40 28.27 14.55 -14.72
CA ALA A 40 27.10 14.91 -13.91
C ALA A 40 26.21 13.70 -13.62
N VAL A 41 26.06 12.78 -14.57
CA VAL A 41 25.31 11.53 -14.37
C VAL A 41 26.02 10.61 -13.38
N ILE A 42 27.35 10.50 -13.45
CA ILE A 42 28.14 9.74 -12.46
C ILE A 42 27.92 10.30 -11.05
N GLN A 43 28.06 11.63 -10.87
CA GLN A 43 27.85 12.26 -9.57
C GLN A 43 26.43 12.04 -9.04
N PHE A 44 25.43 12.13 -9.91
CA PHE A 44 24.05 11.83 -9.57
C PHE A 44 23.87 10.36 -9.16
N GLN A 45 24.43 9.43 -9.94
CA GLN A 45 24.37 8.01 -9.63
C GLN A 45 25.02 7.70 -8.28
N GLU A 46 26.20 8.28 -7.99
CA GLU A 46 26.87 8.16 -6.70
C GLU A 46 26.01 8.70 -5.55
N ALA A 47 25.45 9.90 -5.71
CA ALA A 47 24.62 10.54 -4.70
C ALA A 47 23.35 9.72 -4.35
N PHE A 48 22.83 8.96 -5.31
CA PHE A 48 21.64 8.13 -5.15
C PHE A 48 21.93 6.63 -5.04
N ASN A 49 23.18 6.24 -4.78
CA ASN A 49 23.62 4.83 -4.63
C ASN A 49 23.25 3.92 -5.82
N LEU A 50 23.31 4.45 -7.04
CA LEU A 50 23.20 3.69 -8.28
C LEU A 50 24.58 3.21 -8.74
N TYR A 51 24.62 2.30 -9.71
CA TYR A 51 25.87 1.95 -10.38
C TYR A 51 26.34 3.15 -11.21
N ALA A 52 27.46 3.74 -10.80
CA ALA A 52 27.97 5.02 -11.33
C ALA A 52 28.80 4.84 -12.61
N ASP A 53 28.14 4.40 -13.68
CA ASP A 53 28.74 4.13 -14.99
C ASP A 53 28.66 5.30 -15.98
N GLY A 54 28.00 6.40 -15.60
CA GLY A 54 27.81 7.57 -16.45
C GLY A 54 26.81 7.34 -17.57
N ILE A 55 26.07 6.23 -17.55
CA ILE A 55 25.06 5.87 -18.54
C ILE A 55 23.67 6.16 -17.97
N THR A 56 22.87 6.92 -18.72
CA THR A 56 21.45 7.11 -18.39
C THR A 56 20.64 5.96 -18.97
N GLY A 57 20.59 4.85 -18.23
CA GLY A 57 19.65 3.75 -18.45
C GLY A 57 18.29 3.99 -17.78
N PRO A 58 17.35 3.02 -17.87
CA PRO A 58 16.01 3.17 -17.29
C PRO A 58 16.01 3.45 -15.77
N GLY A 59 16.94 2.85 -15.03
CA GLY A 59 17.08 3.08 -13.58
C GLY A 59 17.53 4.49 -13.24
N THR A 60 18.57 4.98 -13.92
CA THR A 60 19.07 6.37 -13.77
C THR A 60 17.98 7.37 -14.15
N TRP A 61 17.27 7.12 -15.26
CA TRP A 61 16.19 8.00 -15.73
C TRP A 61 15.03 8.09 -14.74
N SER A 62 14.52 6.96 -14.26
CA SER A 62 13.45 6.95 -13.24
C SER A 62 13.87 7.72 -11.99
N LYS A 63 15.12 7.53 -11.54
CA LYS A 63 15.62 8.24 -10.36
C LYS A 63 15.76 9.75 -10.58
N LEU A 64 16.19 10.18 -11.77
CA LEU A 64 16.26 11.60 -12.14
C LEU A 64 14.88 12.25 -12.06
N GLN A 65 13.85 11.60 -12.62
CA GLN A 65 12.48 12.10 -12.57
C GLN A 65 11.94 12.18 -11.14
N GLN A 66 12.22 11.15 -10.31
CA GLN A 66 11.84 11.16 -8.91
C GLN A 66 12.53 12.27 -8.12
N ALA A 67 13.84 12.43 -8.31
CA ALA A 67 14.61 13.48 -7.64
C ALA A 67 14.10 14.87 -8.03
N LEU A 68 13.75 15.08 -9.30
CA LEU A 68 13.18 16.34 -9.77
C LEU A 68 11.83 16.63 -9.11
N HIS A 69 10.97 15.63 -9.01
CA HIS A 69 9.67 15.79 -8.36
C HIS A 69 9.83 16.20 -6.88
N ILE A 70 10.80 15.60 -6.18
CA ILE A 70 11.15 15.97 -4.80
C ILE A 70 11.64 17.43 -4.71
N GLU A 71 12.49 17.87 -5.63
CA GLU A 71 13.01 19.26 -5.63
C GLU A 71 11.90 20.28 -5.91
N VAL A 72 11.02 20.01 -6.86
CA VAL A 72 9.88 20.88 -7.20
C VAL A 72 8.88 20.96 -6.02
N ASP A 73 8.64 19.86 -5.33
CA ASP A 73 7.81 19.84 -4.11
C ASP A 73 8.48 20.60 -2.95
N GLU A 74 9.81 20.53 -2.81
CA GLU A 74 10.56 21.26 -1.78
C GLU A 74 10.68 22.76 -2.06
N GLN A 75 10.70 23.19 -3.33
CA GLN A 75 10.75 24.60 -3.70
C GLN A 75 9.37 25.29 -3.65
N THR A 76 8.27 24.54 -3.74
CA THR A 76 6.90 25.08 -3.71
C THR A 76 6.26 25.11 -2.32
N GLN A 77 6.91 24.52 -1.30
CA GLN A 77 6.42 24.55 0.08
C GLN A 77 7.46 25.13 1.04
N PRO A 78 7.09 26.03 1.98
CA PRO A 78 8.03 26.48 3.01
C PRO A 78 8.55 25.28 3.80
N VAL A 79 9.86 25.31 4.09
CA VAL A 79 10.75 24.25 4.62
C VAL A 79 10.40 23.78 6.05
N ASN A 80 9.12 23.73 6.43
CA ASN A 80 8.70 23.21 7.72
C ASN A 80 7.30 22.58 7.74
N ASN A 81 6.86 21.99 6.62
CA ASN A 81 5.69 21.11 6.61
C ASN A 81 5.65 20.26 5.32
N ARG A 82 6.43 19.17 5.25
CA ARG A 82 5.81 17.96 4.66
C ARG A 82 4.68 17.63 5.63
N LEU A 83 3.47 18.11 5.36
CA LEU A 83 2.29 17.89 6.18
C LEU A 83 2.19 16.39 6.46
N GLN A 84 2.59 15.97 7.67
CA GLN A 84 2.39 14.61 8.11
C GLN A 84 0.89 14.38 8.08
N LEU A 85 0.45 13.44 7.25
CA LEU A 85 -0.94 13.07 7.13
C LEU A 85 -1.41 12.61 8.52
N PRO A 86 -2.43 13.27 9.09
CA PRO A 86 -2.84 13.01 10.45
C PRO A 86 -3.46 11.62 10.58
N TRP A 87 -3.39 11.09 11.80
CA TRP A 87 -4.11 9.88 12.17
C TRP A 87 -5.57 10.24 12.47
N THR A 88 -6.47 9.78 11.63
CA THR A 88 -7.91 9.98 11.79
C THR A 88 -8.52 8.79 12.51
N ARG A 89 -9.26 9.07 13.60
CA ARG A 89 -10.04 8.04 14.30
C ARG A 89 -11.38 7.84 13.57
N VAL A 90 -11.63 6.63 13.12
CA VAL A 90 -12.88 6.26 12.43
C VAL A 90 -13.69 5.27 13.28
N PRO A 91 -15.03 5.32 13.22
CA PRO A 91 -15.90 4.36 13.89
C PRO A 91 -15.88 2.99 13.19
N ALA A 92 -16.14 1.93 13.95
CA ALA A 92 -16.40 0.58 13.46
C ALA A 92 -17.57 -0.03 14.23
N ASP A 93 -18.23 -1.03 13.67
CA ASP A 93 -19.34 -1.68 14.38
C ASP A 93 -18.81 -2.72 15.36
N LYS A 94 -19.09 -2.50 16.64
CA LYS A 94 -18.68 -3.39 17.72
C LYS A 94 -19.26 -4.78 17.48
N TYR A 95 -18.40 -5.77 17.39
CA TYR A 95 -18.80 -7.17 17.26
C TYR A 95 -17.89 -8.04 18.12
N ARG A 96 -18.45 -8.65 19.17
CA ARG A 96 -17.72 -9.45 20.16
C ARG A 96 -16.49 -8.68 20.69
N ASP A 97 -15.32 -9.30 20.63
CA ASP A 97 -14.06 -8.73 21.10
C ASP A 97 -13.40 -7.76 20.11
N GLY A 98 -14.03 -7.53 18.95
CA GLY A 98 -13.56 -6.55 17.95
C GLY A 98 -13.62 -5.12 18.45
N TYR A 99 -12.95 -4.20 17.76
CA TYR A 99 -12.94 -2.78 18.11
C TYR A 99 -14.18 -2.07 17.54
N ASP A 100 -14.63 -1.04 18.26
CA ASP A 100 -15.69 -0.12 17.85
C ASP A 100 -15.15 1.15 17.16
N ARG A 101 -13.82 1.26 17.06
CA ARG A 101 -13.11 2.36 16.42
C ARG A 101 -11.64 1.98 16.19
N PHE A 102 -11.01 2.62 15.22
CA PHE A 102 -9.57 2.48 14.98
C PHE A 102 -9.01 3.73 14.30
N PHE A 103 -7.70 3.74 14.04
CA PHE A 103 -7.02 4.84 13.39
C PHE A 103 -6.53 4.45 12.00
N LEU A 104 -6.78 5.34 11.03
CA LEU A 104 -6.25 5.30 9.67
C LEU A 104 -5.50 6.60 9.39
N ARG A 105 -4.72 6.60 8.31
CA ARG A 105 -4.23 7.85 7.72
C ARG A 105 -5.41 8.62 7.12
N GLU A 106 -5.37 9.94 7.16
CA GLU A 106 -6.52 10.81 6.80
C GLU A 106 -7.16 10.51 5.43
N ASP A 107 -6.35 10.39 4.39
CA ASP A 107 -6.79 10.03 3.03
C ASP A 107 -7.46 8.65 2.96
N VAL A 108 -6.91 7.67 3.69
CA VAL A 108 -7.47 6.31 3.79
C VAL A 108 -8.77 6.30 4.61
N ALA A 109 -8.88 7.18 5.61
CA ALA A 109 -10.06 7.29 6.45
C ALA A 109 -11.29 7.73 5.65
N ALA A 110 -11.13 8.68 4.73
CA ALA A 110 -12.22 9.11 3.84
C ALA A 110 -12.75 7.95 2.98
N ALA A 111 -11.85 7.19 2.36
CA ALA A 111 -12.21 6.02 1.56
C ALA A 111 -12.93 4.94 2.40
N TYR A 112 -12.45 4.67 3.62
CA TYR A 112 -13.13 3.77 4.56
C TYR A 112 -14.54 4.24 4.93
N MET A 113 -14.72 5.54 5.19
CA MET A 113 -16.03 6.09 5.58
C MET A 113 -17.06 5.96 4.46
N ASN A 114 -16.65 6.08 3.18
CA ASN A 114 -17.53 5.84 2.03
C ASN A 114 -17.99 4.39 1.93
N VAL A 115 -17.11 3.41 2.21
CA VAL A 115 -17.50 2.00 2.30
C VAL A 115 -18.47 1.80 3.47
N ARG A 116 -18.12 2.34 4.64
CA ARG A 116 -18.93 2.19 5.85
C ARG A 116 -20.34 2.73 5.67
N GLN A 117 -20.48 3.92 5.08
CA GLN A 117 -21.79 4.55 4.86
C GLN A 117 -22.68 3.64 4.01
N GLN A 118 -22.18 3.13 2.89
CA GLN A 118 -22.93 2.22 2.01
C GLN A 118 -23.33 0.92 2.71
N VAL A 119 -22.45 0.36 3.55
CA VAL A 119 -22.76 -0.85 4.32
C VAL A 119 -23.87 -0.58 5.35
N ILE A 120 -23.79 0.53 6.08
CA ILE A 120 -24.80 0.89 7.09
C ILE A 120 -26.14 1.22 6.45
N ASP A 121 -26.16 1.96 5.34
CA ASP A 121 -27.39 2.35 4.64
C ASP A 121 -28.18 1.13 4.13
N ALA A 122 -27.48 0.04 3.84
CA ALA A 122 -28.08 -1.23 3.46
C ALA A 122 -28.40 -2.15 4.65
N GLY A 123 -28.16 -1.71 5.90
CA GLY A 123 -28.43 -2.48 7.11
C GLY A 123 -27.39 -3.58 7.39
N GLY A 124 -26.16 -3.42 6.88
CA GLY A 124 -25.02 -4.28 7.19
C GLY A 124 -24.18 -3.77 8.37
N VAL A 125 -23.03 -4.42 8.60
CA VAL A 125 -22.06 -4.01 9.63
C VAL A 125 -20.63 -4.04 9.11
N LEU A 126 -19.79 -3.12 9.58
CA LEU A 126 -18.37 -3.04 9.29
C LEU A 126 -17.54 -3.18 10.57
N THR A 127 -17.23 -4.43 10.92
CA THR A 127 -16.50 -4.81 12.14
C THR A 127 -15.00 -4.58 12.00
N SER A 128 -14.26 -4.60 13.12
CA SER A 128 -12.81 -4.35 13.08
C SER A 128 -11.99 -5.19 14.07
N SER A 129 -10.83 -5.66 13.61
CA SER A 129 -9.71 -6.15 14.42
C SER A 129 -8.61 -5.07 14.59
N GLY A 130 -8.85 -3.86 14.09
CA GLY A 130 -7.93 -2.73 14.14
C GLY A 130 -7.28 -2.43 12.79
N ALA A 131 -6.38 -1.45 12.79
CA ALA A 131 -5.71 -0.97 11.58
C ALA A 131 -4.27 -0.55 11.90
N ARG A 132 -4.08 0.59 12.60
CA ARG A 132 -2.73 1.07 12.94
C ARG A 132 -1.93 0.06 13.76
N ARG A 133 -0.73 -0.28 13.28
CA ARG A 133 0.28 -1.04 14.03
C ARG A 133 1.27 -0.11 14.71
N SER A 134 1.51 -0.35 16.01
CA SER A 134 2.54 0.35 16.77
C SER A 134 3.93 0.08 16.19
N LEU A 135 4.76 1.11 16.05
CA LEU A 135 6.16 1.01 15.60
C LEU A 135 7.04 0.10 16.49
N ASN A 136 6.60 -0.13 17.74
CA ASN A 136 7.26 -1.02 18.70
C ASN A 136 6.80 -2.48 18.59
N ALA A 137 5.92 -2.81 17.64
CA ALA A 137 5.44 -4.16 17.44
C ALA A 137 6.61 -5.09 17.05
N LYS A 138 6.70 -6.24 17.75
CA LYS A 138 7.69 -7.27 17.42
C LYS A 138 7.40 -7.86 16.03
N VAL A 139 8.43 -7.91 15.20
CA VAL A 139 8.43 -8.59 13.90
C VAL A 139 8.47 -10.10 14.13
N SER A 140 7.70 -10.84 13.33
CA SER A 140 7.61 -12.31 13.39
C SER A 140 7.26 -12.86 12.00
N PRO A 141 7.26 -14.19 11.78
CA PRO A 141 6.81 -14.78 10.52
C PRO A 141 5.37 -14.40 10.11
N SER A 142 4.55 -13.94 11.07
CA SER A 142 3.20 -13.44 10.81
C SER A 142 3.08 -11.92 10.83
N ARG A 143 4.16 -11.19 11.13
CA ARG A 143 4.19 -9.73 11.26
C ARG A 143 5.38 -9.14 10.53
N SER A 144 5.17 -8.70 9.30
CA SER A 144 6.20 -8.05 8.48
C SER A 144 6.58 -6.66 9.01
N ALA A 145 7.83 -6.27 8.80
CA ALA A 145 8.33 -4.91 9.00
C ALA A 145 7.87 -3.94 7.89
N THR A 146 7.47 -4.46 6.73
CA THR A 146 6.91 -3.71 5.57
C THR A 146 5.39 -3.79 5.50
N SER A 147 4.73 -3.87 6.66
CA SER A 147 3.27 -4.00 6.73
C SER A 147 2.59 -2.65 6.57
N PHE A 148 1.60 -2.56 5.67
CA PHE A 148 0.79 -1.35 5.45
C PHE A 148 0.04 -0.85 6.69
N HIS A 149 -0.11 -1.68 7.72
CA HIS A 149 -0.63 -1.24 9.01
C HIS A 149 0.24 -0.18 9.70
N TYR A 150 1.55 -0.12 9.42
CA TYR A 150 2.40 0.94 9.96
C TYR A 150 2.10 2.29 9.31
N THR A 151 1.78 2.32 8.02
CA THR A 151 1.51 3.55 7.24
C THR A 151 0.09 4.07 7.39
N GLY A 152 -0.79 3.32 8.09
CA GLY A 152 -2.21 3.66 8.21
C GLY A 152 -3.00 3.38 6.95
N ARG A 153 -2.44 2.60 6.02
CA ARG A 153 -3.04 2.20 4.74
C ARG A 153 -3.65 0.80 4.77
N ALA A 154 -3.80 0.16 5.93
CA ALA A 154 -4.44 -1.14 6.02
C ALA A 154 -5.37 -1.26 7.21
N LEU A 155 -6.42 -2.05 7.05
CA LEU A 155 -7.40 -2.39 8.07
C LEU A 155 -7.70 -3.88 8.05
N ASP A 156 -8.09 -4.40 9.21
CA ASP A 156 -8.58 -5.75 9.37
C ASP A 156 -10.03 -5.71 9.83
N LEU A 157 -10.93 -6.38 9.10
CA LEU A 157 -12.24 -6.74 9.61
C LEU A 157 -12.11 -7.67 10.83
N PHE A 158 -13.13 -7.75 11.69
CA PHE A 158 -13.02 -8.61 12.86
C PHE A 158 -12.90 -10.08 12.44
N VAL A 159 -11.83 -10.76 12.86
CA VAL A 159 -11.49 -12.11 12.36
C VAL A 159 -12.53 -13.19 12.69
N GLY A 160 -13.31 -13.00 13.76
CA GLY A 160 -14.40 -13.90 14.15
C GLY A 160 -15.76 -13.52 13.55
N SER A 161 -15.81 -12.55 12.65
CA SER A 161 -17.03 -12.10 11.97
C SER A 161 -17.24 -12.75 10.60
N GLY A 162 -16.38 -13.71 10.23
CA GLY A 162 -16.47 -14.52 9.02
C GLY A 162 -15.77 -15.86 9.20
N MET A 163 -16.07 -16.82 8.32
CA MET A 163 -15.51 -18.18 8.29
C MET A 163 -15.71 -19.08 9.53
N GLU A 164 -16.23 -18.61 10.66
CA GLU A 164 -16.53 -19.45 11.83
C GLU A 164 -17.87 -20.19 11.68
N ASN A 165 -18.92 -19.47 11.29
CA ASN A 165 -20.26 -20.00 11.16
C ASN A 165 -21.03 -19.25 10.07
N ARG A 166 -21.16 -19.88 8.89
CA ARG A 166 -21.85 -19.29 7.72
C ARG A 166 -23.31 -18.88 7.98
N ASN A 167 -23.97 -19.41 9.01
CA ASN A 167 -25.37 -19.09 9.30
C ASN A 167 -25.53 -17.83 10.18
N HIS A 168 -24.50 -17.47 10.96
CA HIS A 168 -24.61 -16.40 11.96
C HIS A 168 -23.57 -15.29 11.78
N ASN A 169 -22.46 -15.57 11.08
CA ASN A 169 -21.45 -14.56 10.81
C ASN A 169 -22.01 -13.47 9.90
N PRO A 170 -21.70 -12.18 10.17
CA PRO A 170 -22.08 -11.09 9.28
C PRO A 170 -21.39 -11.20 7.92
N TYR A 171 -20.21 -11.80 7.84
CA TYR A 171 -19.50 -12.00 6.57
C TYR A 171 -19.53 -13.44 6.08
N ILE A 172 -19.82 -13.56 4.78
CA ILE A 172 -19.69 -14.80 4.01
C ILE A 172 -18.50 -14.66 3.07
N ILE A 173 -17.61 -15.64 3.10
CA ILE A 173 -16.40 -15.63 2.29
C ILE A 173 -16.51 -16.70 1.21
N THR A 174 -16.24 -16.33 -0.03
CA THR A 174 -16.14 -17.25 -1.17
C THR A 174 -14.74 -17.19 -1.77
N ALA A 175 -14.33 -18.23 -2.51
CA ALA A 175 -13.09 -18.20 -3.28
C ALA A 175 -13.21 -17.18 -4.44
N ASP A 176 -12.09 -16.55 -4.81
CA ASP A 176 -12.03 -15.61 -5.93
C ASP A 176 -10.66 -15.60 -6.64
N GLY A 177 -10.28 -16.74 -7.22
CA GLY A 177 -8.99 -16.95 -7.89
C GLY A 177 -7.92 -17.58 -6.99
N ASP A 178 -6.63 -17.41 -7.34
CA ASP A 178 -5.51 -18.01 -6.61
C ASP A 178 -5.38 -17.41 -5.19
N ARG A 179 -5.99 -18.12 -4.22
CA ARG A 179 -5.95 -17.82 -2.78
C ARG A 179 -6.52 -16.46 -2.39
N TYR A 180 -7.25 -15.82 -3.29
CA TYR A 180 -8.00 -14.62 -2.96
C TYR A 180 -9.41 -15.00 -2.48
N TRP A 181 -9.95 -14.13 -1.64
CA TRP A 181 -11.29 -14.24 -1.09
C TRP A 181 -12.16 -13.11 -1.62
N ARG A 182 -13.43 -13.40 -1.85
CA ARG A 182 -14.47 -12.39 -1.94
C ARG A 182 -15.27 -12.41 -0.64
N VAL A 183 -15.49 -11.22 -0.09
CA VAL A 183 -16.16 -11.02 1.20
C VAL A 183 -17.50 -10.36 0.93
N TYR A 184 -18.55 -10.99 1.43
CA TYR A 184 -19.92 -10.50 1.33
C TYR A 184 -20.47 -10.18 2.70
N CYS A 185 -21.03 -8.99 2.88
CA CYS A 185 -21.70 -8.58 4.11
C CYS A 185 -23.19 -8.91 4.03
N ARG A 186 -23.71 -9.62 5.03
CA ARG A 186 -25.15 -9.74 5.25
C ARG A 186 -25.72 -8.35 5.50
N ALA A 187 -26.79 -8.03 4.79
CA ALA A 187 -27.43 -6.72 4.88
C ALA A 187 -28.89 -6.83 4.41
N GLU A 188 -29.82 -6.20 5.12
CA GLU A 188 -31.26 -6.27 4.81
C GLU A 188 -31.61 -5.68 3.43
N GLY A 189 -30.91 -4.61 3.06
CA GLY A 189 -30.95 -3.95 1.76
C GLY A 189 -30.01 -4.57 0.71
N GLY A 190 -29.33 -5.68 1.04
CA GLY A 190 -28.46 -6.39 0.10
C GLY A 190 -29.21 -7.14 -0.99
N THR A 191 -28.48 -7.58 -2.01
CA THR A 191 -29.02 -8.36 -3.13
C THR A 191 -29.23 -9.81 -2.70
N PRO A 192 -30.41 -10.41 -2.96
CA PRO A 192 -30.63 -11.84 -2.78
C PRO A 192 -29.67 -12.66 -3.66
N MET A 193 -28.89 -13.55 -3.06
CA MET A 193 -27.98 -14.43 -3.80
C MET A 193 -27.65 -15.70 -3.00
N GLU A 194 -27.08 -16.67 -3.70
CA GLU A 194 -26.52 -17.89 -3.14
C GLU A 194 -25.00 -17.85 -3.23
N LEU A 195 -24.33 -18.05 -2.09
CA LEU A 195 -22.88 -17.97 -1.98
C LEU A 195 -22.30 -19.32 -1.58
N ASP A 196 -21.22 -19.74 -2.26
CA ASP A 196 -20.47 -20.94 -1.89
C ASP A 196 -19.54 -20.64 -0.70
N ALA A 197 -20.13 -20.64 0.51
CA ALA A 197 -19.50 -20.14 1.72
C ALA A 197 -18.40 -21.06 2.24
N ILE A 198 -17.18 -20.53 2.35
CA ILE A 198 -16.01 -21.20 2.89
C ILE A 198 -15.82 -20.82 4.37
N THR A 199 -15.38 -21.80 5.15
CA THR A 199 -15.14 -21.68 6.60
C THR A 199 -13.71 -22.08 6.94
N TYR A 200 -13.26 -21.76 8.16
CA TYR A 200 -11.95 -22.18 8.64
C TYR A 200 -11.78 -23.71 8.64
N GLY A 201 -12.86 -24.45 8.87
CA GLY A 201 -12.85 -25.91 8.81
C GLY A 201 -12.85 -26.46 7.39
N SER A 202 -13.57 -25.81 6.47
CA SER A 202 -13.71 -26.32 5.10
C SER A 202 -12.58 -25.90 4.16
N ARG A 203 -11.90 -24.77 4.44
CA ARG A 203 -10.69 -24.19 3.81
C ARG A 203 -10.76 -23.93 2.31
N ASN A 204 -11.19 -24.89 1.50
CA ASN A 204 -11.32 -24.81 0.05
C ASN A 204 -12.64 -25.39 -0.48
N ARG A 205 -13.47 -25.95 0.38
CA ARG A 205 -14.80 -26.47 0.01
C ARG A 205 -15.87 -25.53 0.56
N GLY A 206 -16.70 -24.99 -0.31
CA GLY A 206 -17.81 -24.16 0.13
C GLY A 206 -19.06 -24.98 0.45
N LYS A 207 -20.04 -24.30 1.04
CA LYS A 207 -21.42 -24.78 1.13
C LYS A 207 -22.36 -23.62 0.87
N ILE A 208 -23.34 -23.88 0.00
CA ILE A 208 -24.34 -22.89 -0.39
C ILE A 208 -25.00 -22.28 0.84
N THR A 209 -24.99 -20.95 0.84
CA THR A 209 -25.60 -20.09 1.83
C THR A 209 -26.38 -19.02 1.11
N SER A 210 -27.69 -19.05 1.25
CA SER A 210 -28.60 -18.07 0.64
C SER A 210 -28.88 -16.92 1.61
N GLY A 211 -29.17 -15.75 1.07
CA GLY A 211 -29.44 -14.56 1.86
C GLY A 211 -29.35 -13.28 1.03
N LYS A 212 -29.45 -12.14 1.71
CA LYS A 212 -29.22 -10.83 1.10
C LYS A 212 -27.84 -10.33 1.49
N PHE A 213 -27.07 -9.93 0.49
CA PHE A 213 -25.68 -9.56 0.70
C PHE A 213 -25.25 -8.35 -0.13
N ILE A 214 -24.26 -7.65 0.40
CA ILE A 214 -23.48 -6.64 -0.30
C ILE A 214 -22.10 -7.24 -0.58
N ASP A 215 -21.59 -7.03 -1.78
CA ASP A 215 -20.21 -7.37 -2.12
C ASP A 215 -19.24 -6.36 -1.51
N LEU A 216 -18.76 -6.69 -0.31
CA LEU A 216 -17.88 -5.81 0.45
C LEU A 216 -16.52 -5.66 -0.21
N THR A 217 -16.02 -6.72 -0.87
CA THR A 217 -14.78 -6.63 -1.65
C THR A 217 -14.91 -5.63 -2.79
N ALA A 218 -16.02 -5.63 -3.53
CA ALA A 218 -16.24 -4.67 -4.61
C ALA A 218 -16.33 -3.23 -4.08
N LEU A 219 -17.02 -3.00 -2.96
CA LEU A 219 -17.08 -1.67 -2.34
C LEU A 219 -15.70 -1.16 -1.92
N PHE A 220 -14.90 -2.00 -1.28
CA PHE A 220 -13.52 -1.66 -0.93
C PHE A 220 -12.68 -1.34 -2.17
N HIS A 221 -12.79 -2.16 -3.22
CA HIS A 221 -12.06 -1.95 -4.47
C HIS A 221 -12.42 -0.63 -5.16
N GLN A 222 -13.70 -0.26 -5.19
CA GLN A 222 -14.15 1.05 -5.72
C GLN A 222 -13.56 2.24 -4.95
N GLN A 223 -13.22 2.04 -3.68
CA GLN A 223 -12.57 3.04 -2.82
C GLN A 223 -11.05 2.83 -2.73
N GLY A 224 -10.42 2.17 -3.72
CA GLY A 224 -8.95 2.07 -3.79
C GLY A 224 -8.30 1.03 -2.89
N PHE A 225 -9.08 0.20 -2.19
CA PHE A 225 -8.55 -0.90 -1.38
C PHE A 225 -8.41 -2.19 -2.17
N GLN A 226 -7.34 -2.93 -1.92
CA GLN A 226 -7.14 -4.29 -2.39
C GLN A 226 -7.16 -5.28 -1.24
N ARG A 227 -7.66 -6.48 -1.54
CA ARG A 227 -7.52 -7.67 -0.70
C ARG A 227 -6.13 -8.29 -0.90
N ILE A 228 -5.69 -9.09 0.07
CA ILE A 228 -4.46 -9.89 -0.05
C ILE A 228 -4.76 -11.38 -0.25
N ARG A 229 -3.74 -12.13 -0.68
CA ARG A 229 -3.83 -13.59 -0.81
C ARG A 229 -3.72 -14.25 0.56
N ALA A 230 -4.55 -15.27 0.79
CA ALA A 230 -4.34 -16.24 1.85
C ALA A 230 -2.96 -16.91 1.73
N ARG A 231 -2.36 -17.26 2.85
CA ARG A 231 -1.10 -18.01 2.90
C ARG A 231 -1.32 -19.40 2.33
N ARG A 232 -0.37 -19.91 1.54
CA ARG A 232 -0.45 -21.29 1.00
C ARG A 232 -0.65 -22.34 2.10
N SER A 233 0.00 -22.15 3.25
CA SER A 233 -0.13 -23.05 4.39
C SER A 233 -1.55 -23.15 4.94
N PHE A 234 -2.41 -22.14 4.75
CA PHE A 234 -3.82 -22.25 5.13
C PHE A 234 -4.52 -23.39 4.38
N PHE A 235 -4.13 -23.72 3.16
CA PHE A 235 -4.77 -24.82 2.42
C PHE A 235 -4.21 -26.20 2.77
N SER A 236 -3.11 -26.24 3.53
CA SER A 236 -2.44 -27.46 3.97
C SER A 236 -2.42 -27.56 5.51
N ASN A 237 -3.57 -27.34 6.15
CA ASN A 237 -3.78 -27.45 7.61
C ASN A 237 -2.95 -26.50 8.49
N GLY A 238 -2.35 -25.45 7.92
CA GLY A 238 -1.70 -24.39 8.67
C GLY A 238 -2.68 -23.54 9.48
N SER A 239 -2.14 -22.53 10.17
CA SER A 239 -2.92 -21.62 11.02
C SER A 239 -4.12 -21.02 10.27
N TRP A 240 -5.26 -20.91 10.95
CA TRP A 240 -6.45 -20.23 10.44
C TRP A 240 -6.20 -18.74 10.17
N LEU A 241 -5.22 -18.13 10.87
CA LEU A 241 -4.73 -16.78 10.59
C LEU A 241 -4.14 -16.64 9.19
N GLY A 242 -3.77 -17.73 8.54
CA GLY A 242 -3.33 -17.73 7.16
C GLY A 242 -4.46 -17.49 6.15
N ALA A 243 -5.73 -17.44 6.56
CA ALA A 243 -6.83 -17.13 5.65
C ALA A 243 -6.75 -15.68 5.16
N GLU A 244 -6.44 -14.70 6.00
CA GLU A 244 -6.22 -13.29 5.61
C GLU A 244 -7.42 -12.63 4.86
N TRP A 245 -8.63 -13.21 4.92
CA TRP A 245 -9.82 -12.69 4.23
C TRP A 245 -10.28 -11.32 4.76
N TRP A 246 -9.89 -11.00 5.99
CA TRP A 246 -10.27 -9.77 6.69
C TRP A 246 -9.43 -8.56 6.29
N HIS A 247 -8.29 -8.76 5.64
CA HIS A 247 -7.30 -7.73 5.43
C HIS A 247 -7.53 -6.98 4.11
N PHE A 248 -7.65 -5.65 4.23
CA PHE A 248 -7.74 -4.74 3.10
C PHE A 248 -6.66 -3.67 3.22
N GLN A 249 -5.95 -3.41 2.12
CA GLN A 249 -4.90 -2.41 2.03
C GLN A 249 -5.20 -1.39 0.92
N TYR A 250 -5.08 -0.11 1.24
CA TYR A 250 -5.33 1.00 0.34
C TYR A 250 -4.12 1.19 -0.59
N GLU A 251 -4.33 0.98 -1.88
CA GLU A 251 -3.27 1.02 -2.90
C GLU A 251 -3.43 2.19 -3.87
N ASP A 252 -4.55 2.92 -3.82
CA ASP A 252 -4.74 4.09 -4.66
C ASP A 252 -3.67 5.16 -4.39
N GLY A 253 -3.20 5.77 -5.48
CA GLY A 253 -2.03 6.65 -5.48
C GLY A 253 -0.67 5.97 -5.26
N LEU A 254 -0.59 4.63 -5.22
CA LEU A 254 0.70 3.92 -5.31
C LEU A 254 1.05 3.65 -6.76
N GLU A 255 2.26 4.02 -7.14
CA GLU A 255 2.78 3.87 -8.49
C GLU A 255 3.85 2.79 -8.53
N SER A 256 3.65 1.80 -9.42
CA SER A 256 4.58 0.69 -9.59
C SER A 256 5.95 1.20 -10.06
N GLY A 257 7.01 0.78 -9.37
CA GLY A 257 8.38 1.22 -9.64
C GLY A 257 8.71 2.62 -9.15
N VAL A 258 7.77 3.35 -8.52
CA VAL A 258 7.95 4.73 -8.06
C VAL A 258 7.74 4.86 -6.55
N SER A 259 6.59 4.44 -6.04
CA SER A 259 6.28 4.57 -4.61
C SER A 259 7.10 3.57 -3.78
N SER A 260 7.68 4.00 -2.66
CA SER A 260 8.31 3.07 -1.69
C SER A 260 7.52 3.00 -0.39
N PHE A 261 7.65 1.88 0.34
CA PHE A 261 7.01 1.73 1.65
C PHE A 261 7.55 2.76 2.67
N GLY A 262 8.82 3.13 2.54
CA GLY A 262 9.50 4.13 3.35
C GLY A 262 8.95 5.54 3.14
N ASP A 263 8.68 5.93 1.91
CA ASP A 263 8.05 7.23 1.61
C ASP A 263 6.65 7.31 2.22
N GLU A 264 5.88 6.23 2.14
CA GLU A 264 4.56 6.15 2.77
C GLU A 264 4.61 6.19 4.30
N LEU A 265 5.71 5.72 4.92
CA LEU A 265 5.95 5.90 6.36
C LEU A 265 6.28 7.36 6.70
N LEU A 266 7.12 8.01 5.89
CA LEU A 266 7.52 9.41 6.10
C LEU A 266 6.36 10.39 5.92
N LYS A 267 5.30 9.99 5.22
CA LYS A 267 4.03 10.74 5.19
C LYS A 267 3.29 10.76 6.53
N VAL A 268 3.58 9.86 7.49
CA VAL A 268 2.87 9.77 8.78
C VAL A 268 3.78 9.80 10.01
N TYR A 269 5.10 9.71 9.81
CA TYR A 269 6.10 9.74 10.86
C TYR A 269 7.32 10.55 10.40
N THR A 270 7.95 11.22 11.35
CA THR A 270 9.31 11.75 11.15
C THR A 270 10.33 10.61 11.09
N GLU A 271 11.48 10.87 10.46
CA GLU A 271 12.62 9.95 10.48
C GLU A 271 13.07 9.64 11.92
N ALA A 272 13.14 10.66 12.78
CA ALA A 272 13.51 10.52 14.18
C ALA A 272 12.60 9.54 14.95
N GLN A 273 11.29 9.54 14.65
CA GLN A 273 10.35 8.57 15.23
C GLN A 273 10.59 7.14 14.72
N LEU A 274 11.17 6.97 13.53
CA LEU A 274 11.46 5.65 12.94
C LEU A 274 12.78 5.06 13.41
N MET A 275 13.82 5.86 13.70
CA MET A 275 15.22 5.40 13.89
C MET A 275 15.43 4.21 14.85
N ASN A 276 14.54 3.99 15.82
CA ASN A 276 14.64 2.90 16.81
C ASN A 276 13.56 1.81 16.67
N THR A 277 12.89 1.75 15.53
CA THR A 277 11.70 0.94 15.32
C THR A 277 11.96 -0.30 14.48
N ALA A 278 10.98 -1.21 14.44
CA ALA A 278 11.05 -2.39 13.59
C ALA A 278 11.23 -2.03 12.10
N PRO A 279 10.44 -1.13 11.47
CA PRO A 279 10.67 -0.71 10.09
C PRO A 279 12.10 -0.24 9.81
N TRP A 280 12.67 0.59 10.68
CA TRP A 280 14.01 1.15 10.47
C TRP A 280 15.14 0.11 10.56
N LYS A 281 14.99 -0.90 11.40
CA LYS A 281 15.92 -2.05 11.43
C LYS A 281 15.99 -2.76 10.08
N TYR A 282 14.95 -2.67 9.27
CA TYR A 282 14.86 -3.23 7.91
C TYR A 282 14.85 -2.14 6.82
N ARG A 283 15.45 -0.97 7.08
CA ARG A 283 15.45 0.20 6.17
C ARG A 283 15.89 -0.10 4.74
N HIS A 284 16.79 -1.05 4.52
CA HIS A 284 17.20 -1.45 3.16
C HIS A 284 16.03 -2.00 2.32
N ARG A 285 15.08 -2.72 2.93
CA ARG A 285 13.85 -3.16 2.26
C ARG A 285 12.76 -2.10 2.29
N VAL A 286 12.64 -1.40 3.41
CA VAL A 286 11.61 -0.37 3.61
C VAL A 286 11.77 0.79 2.62
N PHE A 287 13.00 1.26 2.40
CA PHE A 287 13.30 2.42 1.53
C PHE A 287 13.97 2.03 0.20
N GLY A 288 14.43 0.78 0.06
CA GLY A 288 15.17 0.33 -1.13
C GLY A 288 14.36 -0.53 -2.10
N GLU A 289 13.11 -0.87 -1.77
CA GLU A 289 12.19 -1.59 -2.65
C GLU A 289 11.01 -0.68 -3.03
N ASN A 290 10.75 -0.57 -4.33
CA ASN A 290 9.58 0.12 -4.83
C ASN A 290 8.39 -0.83 -4.88
N TRP A 291 7.20 -0.26 -4.77
CA TRP A 291 5.92 -0.92 -4.94
C TRP A 291 5.82 -1.54 -6.35
N GLY A 292 5.24 -2.74 -6.48
CA GLY A 292 5.09 -3.44 -7.76
C GLY A 292 5.65 -4.85 -7.76
#